data_AF-A0A940PNV7-F1
#
_entry.id   AF-A0A940PNV7-F1
#
_cell.length_a   1.000
_cell.length_b   1.000
_cell.length_c   1.000
_cell.angle_alpha   90.00
_cell.angle_beta   90.00
_cell.angle_gamma   90.00
#
_symmetry.space_group_name_H-M   'P 1'
#
loop_
_entity.id
_entity.type
_entity.pdbx_description
1 polymer ?
#
loop_
_entity_poly.entity_id
_entity_poly.type
_entity_poly.pdbx_seq_one_letter_code
_entity_poly.pdbx_strand_id
1 'polypeptide(L)' 'MERSFSVNELHLGTILCKHCQQIIGTQETRKVTVYYSECQSDNCVSQGLSSTASQPITPTVKAAII' A
#
# COMPACT_ATOMS: atom_id res chain seq x y z
N MET A 1 27.08 -9.46 -24.95
CA MET A 1 25.66 -9.03 -25.01
C MET A 1 25.08 -9.24 -23.63
N GLU A 2 25.15 -8.20 -22.81
CA GLU A 2 24.60 -8.23 -21.46
C GLU A 2 23.09 -8.07 -21.62
N ARG A 3 22.33 -9.13 -21.33
CA ARG A 3 20.86 -9.05 -21.34
C ARG A 3 20.47 -8.10 -20.22
N SER A 4 20.09 -6.87 -20.58
CA SER A 4 19.39 -5.94 -19.72
C SER A 4 18.05 -6.58 -19.35
N PHE A 5 18.04 -7.38 -18.28
CA PHE A 5 16.82 -7.63 -17.56
C PHE A 5 16.41 -6.29 -16.96
N SER A 6 15.38 -5.65 -17.52
CA SER A 6 14.59 -4.67 -16.79
C SER A 6 13.98 -5.41 -15.61
N VAL A 7 14.73 -5.48 -14.51
CA VAL A 7 14.18 -5.83 -13.23
C VAL A 7 13.14 -4.75 -12.97
N ASN A 8 11.85 -5.09 -13.00
CA ASN A 8 10.83 -4.18 -12.49
C ASN A 8 11.29 -3.80 -11.08
N GLU A 9 11.63 -2.52 -10.88
CA GLU A 9 12.17 -2.00 -9.63
C GLU A 9 11.11 -2.19 -8.54
N LEU A 10 11.20 -3.32 -7.84
CA LEU A 10 10.25 -3.69 -6.81
C LEU A 10 10.57 -2.84 -5.59
N HIS A 11 9.69 -1.88 -5.33
CA HIS A 11 9.75 -1.07 -4.12
C HIS A 11 9.32 -1.96 -2.94
N LEU A 12 10.31 -2.56 -2.27
CA LEU A 12 10.10 -3.46 -1.13
C LEU A 12 9.88 -2.71 0.21
N GLY A 13 10.06 -1.39 0.21
CA GLY A 13 9.81 -0.56 1.37
C GLY A 13 8.40 0.02 1.33
N THR A 14 7.64 -0.12 2.41
CA THR A 14 6.33 0.52 2.57
C THR A 14 6.38 1.52 3.70
N ILE A 15 5.88 2.74 3.46
CA ILE A 15 5.81 3.79 4.46
C ILE A 15 4.35 3.91 4.92
N LEU A 16 4.11 3.65 6.21
CA LEU A 16 2.82 3.75 6.86
C LEU A 16 2.74 5.02 7.72
N CYS A 17 1.55 5.58 7.85
CA CYS A 17 1.28 6.62 8.82
C CYS A 17 1.19 6.03 10.23
N LYS A 18 1.92 6.58 11.20
CA LYS A 18 1.97 6.09 12.59
C LYS A 18 0.62 6.17 13.32
N HIS A 19 -0.30 6.99 12.83
CA HIS A 19 -1.60 7.25 13.45
C HIS A 19 -2.73 6.43 12.81
N CYS A 20 -2.96 6.56 11.51
CA CYS A 20 -4.04 5.86 10.80
C CYS A 20 -3.61 4.56 10.10
N GLN A 21 -2.33 4.18 10.16
CA GLN A 21 -1.77 2.98 9.54
C GLN A 21 -1.97 2.88 8.01
N GLN A 22 -2.32 3.99 7.36
CA GLN A 22 -2.45 4.05 5.91
C GLN A 22 -1.09 4.11 5.23
N ILE A 23 -1.01 3.50 4.04
CA ILE A 23 0.18 3.59 3.18
C ILE A 23 0.25 5.01 2.61
N ILE A 24 1.36 5.69 2.86
CA ILE A 24 1.63 7.06 2.41
C ILE A 24 2.79 7.16 1.44
N GLY A 25 3.46 6.04 1.18
CA GLY A 25 4.50 5.96 0.17
C GLY A 25 5.18 4.60 0.17
N THR A 26 6.08 4.43 -0.79
CA THR A 26 6.96 3.27 -0.89
C THR A 26 8.40 3.74 -1.05
N GLN A 27 9.36 2.88 -0.72
CA GLN A 27 10.78 3.15 -0.80
C GLN A 27 11.53 1.98 -1.42
N GLU A 28 12.47 2.30 -2.29
CA GLU A 28 13.49 1.40 -2.80
C GLU A 28 14.31 0.82 -1.64
N THR A 29 14.11 -0.46 -1.35
CA THR A 29 14.87 -1.15 -0.30
C THR A 29 15.25 -2.55 -0.75
N ARG A 30 16.37 -3.06 -0.22
CA ARG A 30 16.88 -4.40 -0.56
C ARG A 30 16.08 -5.55 0.06
N LYS A 31 15.15 -5.25 0.98
CA LYS A 31 14.35 -6.24 1.71
C LYS A 31 13.01 -5.63 2.11
N VAL A 32 12.00 -6.48 2.27
CA VAL A 32 10.68 -6.04 2.76
C VAL A 32 10.84 -5.32 4.10
N THR A 33 10.55 -4.02 4.10
CA THR A 33 10.74 -3.15 5.27
C THR A 33 9.53 -2.22 5.41
N VAL A 34 9.04 -2.07 6.63
CA VAL A 34 7.94 -1.15 6.95
C VAL A 34 8.51 0.04 7.74
N TYR A 35 8.30 1.24 7.22
CA TYR A 35 8.65 2.50 7.86
C TYR A 35 7.40 3.18 8.40
N TYR A 36 7.52 3.93 9.50
CA TYR A 36 6.43 4.71 10.07
C TYR A 36 6.75 6.19 10.01
N SER A 37 5.82 7.00 9.51
CA SER A 37 5.94 8.45 9.41
C SER A 37 4.61 9.14 9.75
N GLU A 38 4.57 10.46 9.66
CA GLU A 38 3.37 11.28 9.90
C GLU A 38 2.78 11.73 8.57
N CYS A 39 1.46 11.58 8.44
CA CYS A 39 0.72 12.03 7.28
C CYS A 39 0.04 13.36 7.59
N GLN A 40 0.10 14.31 6.66
CA GLN A 40 -0.46 15.67 6.84
C GLN A 40 -2.00 15.73 6.68
N SER A 41 -2.69 14.60 6.69
CA SER A 41 -4.14 14.60 6.55
C SER A 41 -4.80 14.97 7.87
N ASP A 42 -5.61 16.04 7.87
CA ASP A 42 -6.48 16.44 8.99
C ASP A 42 -7.35 15.29 9.52
N ASN A 43 -7.80 14.41 8.60
CA ASN A 43 -8.62 13.25 8.94
C ASN A 43 -7.85 12.10 9.62
N CYS A 44 -6.51 12.16 9.67
CA CYS A 44 -5.67 11.11 10.25
C CYS A 44 -5.78 11.06 11.78
N VAL A 45 -5.80 12.22 12.42
CA VAL A 45 -5.85 12.33 13.89
C VAL A 45 -7.16 11.77 14.44
N SER A 46 -8.24 11.88 13.66
CA SER A 46 -9.58 11.39 14.01
C SER A 46 -9.81 9.92 13.64
N GLN A 47 -8.97 9.33 12.78
CA GLN A 47 -9.16 7.99 12.20
C GLN A 47 -8.58 6.83 13.00
N GLY A 48 -7.97 7.06 14.17
CA GLY A 48 -7.45 6.01 15.06
C GLY A 48 -8.49 4.96 15.53
N LEU A 49 -9.75 5.07 15.09
CA LEU A 49 -10.88 4.20 15.44
C LEU A 49 -11.55 3.50 14.25
N SER A 50 -11.12 3.73 12.99
CA SER A 50 -11.81 3.16 11.81
C SER A 50 -10.86 2.40 10.89
N SER A 51 -10.28 1.32 11.42
CA SER A 51 -9.65 0.27 10.63
C SER A 51 -10.68 -0.39 9.71
N THR A 52 -10.80 0.08 8.47
CA THR A 52 -11.12 -0.72 7.26
C THR A 52 -11.16 0.23 6.06
N ALA A 53 -10.00 0.52 5.49
CA ALA A 53 -9.91 0.90 4.08
C ALA A 53 -8.99 -0.09 3.34
N SER A 54 -9.03 -1.36 3.73
CA SER A 54 -8.83 -2.42 2.74
C SER A 54 -10.08 -2.38 1.87
N GLN A 55 -9.95 -1.84 0.65
CA GLN A 55 -11.02 -1.93 -0.34
C GLN A 55 -11.57 -3.36 -0.35
N PRO A 56 -12.89 -3.58 -0.27
CA PRO A 56 -13.42 -4.88 -0.64
C PRO A 56 -13.03 -5.12 -2.10
N ILE A 57 -12.12 -6.06 -2.33
CA ILE A 57 -12.00 -6.69 -3.63
C ILE A 57 -13.36 -7.35 -3.88
N THR A 58 -14.29 -6.65 -4.53
CA THR A 58 -15.48 -7.30 -5.09
C THR A 58 -15.00 -8.10 -6.29
N PRO A 59 -14.98 -9.45 -6.27
CA PRO A 59 -14.92 -10.18 -7.52
C PRO A 59 -16.28 -10.00 -8.19
N THR A 60 -16.41 -9.01 -9.09
CA THR A 60 -17.53 -8.98 -10.04
C THR A 60 -17.31 -10.08 -11.07
N VAL A 61 -17.46 -11.34 -10.65
CA VAL A 61 -17.75 -12.43 -11.57
C VAL A 61 -19.24 -12.29 -11.87
N LYS A 62 -19.58 -11.66 -13.00
CA LYS A 62 -20.93 -11.77 -13.56
C LYS A 62 -21.16 -13.25 -13.88
N ALA A 63 -21.85 -13.96 -12.98
CA ALA A 63 -22.49 -15.22 -13.33
C ALA A 63 -23.61 -14.90 -14.33
N ALA A 64 -23.33 -15.06 -15.61
CA ALA A 64 -24.36 -15.16 -16.63
C ALA A 64 -24.90 -16.60 -16.58
N ILE A 65 -25.96 -16.80 -15.82
CA ILE A 65 -26.90 -17.89 -16.05
C ILE A 65 -27.85 -17.35 -17.12
N ILE A 66 -27.88 -18.00 -18.29
CA ILE A 66 -29.04 -18.58 -19.02
C ILE A 66 -28.45 -19.23 -20.27
#